data_AF-A0A1Y1ZDU7-F1
#
_entry.id   AF-A0A1Y1ZDU7-F1
#
_cell.length_a   1.000
_cell.length_b   1.000
_cell.length_c   1.000
_cell.angle_alpha   90.00
_cell.angle_beta   90.00
_cell.angle_gamma   90.00
#
_symmetry.space_group_name_H-M   'P 1'
#
loop_
_entity.id
_entity.type
_entity.pdbx_description
1 polymer ?
#
loop_
_entity_poly.entity_id
_entity_poly.type
_entity_poly.pdbx_seq_one_letter_code
_entity_poly.pdbx_strand_id
1 'polypeptide(L)'
;MGNAPSAPVPGTEFQVIGAGLSRTGTASFFEALKILLEGPVFHTGTEEDKKVVQRNLKNLMDGYAACTDAPMVSLVEELLESYPKAIVICTTRDKYAWEKSMVTLANAATMAFLKFSLLPIGNMRHFPYFAELMNRQWGYMYGQWTLPIQAEPYDIHIEYLKRGPLCKMLGKLVPKDIPFPRINDGEAVERTAKEMVMKGLKRWALMFLTLGLAVFLVRKYI
;
A
#
# COMPACT_ATOMS: atom_id res chain seq x y z
N MET A 1 -0.85 -23.05 1.74
CA MET A 1 -0.74 -24.10 2.79
C MET A 1 -1.26 -25.41 2.20
N GLY A 2 -0.81 -26.58 2.65
CA GLY A 2 -1.04 -27.88 1.96
C GLY A 2 -2.48 -28.44 1.95
N ASN A 3 -3.49 -27.69 2.39
CA ASN A 3 -4.89 -28.13 2.39
C ASN A 3 -5.58 -27.71 1.10
N ALA A 4 -6.46 -28.56 0.58
CA ALA A 4 -7.29 -28.20 -0.57
C ALA A 4 -8.36 -27.16 -0.15
N PRO A 5 -8.52 -26.05 -0.91
CA PRO A 5 -9.53 -25.03 -0.63
C PRO A 5 -10.95 -25.63 -0.68
N SER A 6 -11.86 -25.04 0.08
CA SER A 6 -13.29 -25.27 -0.08
C SER A 6 -13.92 -24.11 -0.86
N ALA A 7 -14.84 -24.41 -1.78
CA ALA A 7 -15.55 -23.41 -2.57
C ALA A 7 -16.86 -23.00 -1.88
N PRO A 8 -17.20 -21.70 -1.81
CA PRO A 8 -18.43 -21.25 -1.16
C PRO A 8 -19.67 -21.74 -1.92
N VAL A 9 -20.70 -22.15 -1.17
CA VAL A 9 -22.01 -22.58 -1.70
C VAL A 9 -23.09 -21.63 -1.19
N PRO A 10 -23.81 -20.90 -2.08
CA PRO A 10 -24.89 -20.01 -1.66
C PRO A 10 -26.00 -20.76 -0.91
N GLY A 11 -26.47 -20.18 0.20
CA GLY A 11 -27.53 -20.78 1.03
C GLY A 11 -27.04 -21.75 2.12
N THR A 12 -25.74 -22.02 2.22
CA THR A 12 -25.18 -22.77 3.35
C THR A 12 -25.40 -22.02 4.67
N GLU A 13 -25.97 -22.71 5.66
CA GLU A 13 -26.15 -22.20 7.02
C GLU A 13 -24.80 -22.14 7.77
N PHE A 14 -24.53 -21.01 8.43
CA PHE A 14 -23.27 -20.77 9.13
C PHE A 14 -23.33 -21.32 10.57
N GLN A 15 -22.53 -22.34 10.88
CA GLN A 15 -22.68 -23.13 12.12
C GLN A 15 -21.55 -22.96 13.15
N VAL A 16 -20.30 -22.78 12.73
CA VAL A 16 -19.12 -22.85 13.63
C VAL A 16 -18.20 -21.65 13.44
N ILE A 17 -17.80 -21.01 14.55
CA ILE A 17 -16.77 -19.96 14.58
C ILE A 17 -15.48 -20.54 15.16
N GLY A 18 -14.46 -20.74 14.32
CA GLY A 18 -13.13 -21.12 14.78
C GLY A 18 -12.35 -19.92 15.33
N ALA A 19 -12.34 -19.75 16.66
CA ALA A 19 -11.67 -18.61 17.32
C ALA A 19 -10.19 -18.86 17.70
N GLY A 20 -9.58 -19.93 17.18
CA GLY A 20 -8.17 -20.24 17.42
C GLY A 20 -7.24 -19.28 16.68
N LEU A 21 -6.16 -18.84 17.35
CA LEU A 21 -5.13 -18.02 16.70
C LEU A 21 -4.38 -18.81 15.62
N SER A 22 -3.70 -18.10 14.73
CA SER A 22 -2.79 -18.74 13.77
C SER A 22 -1.80 -19.64 14.50
N ARG A 23 -1.48 -20.81 13.91
CA ARG A 23 -0.54 -21.82 14.45
C ARG A 23 -1.03 -22.62 15.66
N THR A 24 -2.33 -22.61 15.98
CA THR A 24 -2.92 -23.48 17.03
C THR A 24 -3.64 -24.71 16.46
N GLY A 25 -3.19 -25.25 15.32
CA GLY A 25 -3.84 -26.40 14.66
C GLY A 25 -5.05 -26.03 13.78
N THR A 26 -5.21 -24.77 13.38
CA THR A 26 -6.37 -24.30 12.60
C THR A 26 -6.55 -25.00 11.25
N ALA A 27 -5.47 -25.47 10.62
CA ALA A 27 -5.51 -26.25 9.39
C ALA A 27 -6.12 -27.64 9.58
N SER A 28 -5.79 -28.33 10.68
CA SER A 28 -6.40 -29.61 11.04
C SER A 28 -7.85 -29.44 11.47
N PHE A 29 -8.14 -28.36 12.20
CA PHE A 29 -9.50 -28.01 12.58
C PHE A 29 -10.39 -27.73 11.36
N PHE A 30 -9.88 -27.02 10.34
CA PHE A 30 -10.55 -26.81 9.06
C PHE A 30 -10.92 -28.14 8.36
N GLU A 31 -9.99 -29.09 8.25
CA GLU A 31 -10.29 -30.39 7.63
C GLU A 31 -11.31 -31.18 8.45
N ALA A 32 -11.23 -31.14 9.79
CA ALA A 32 -12.23 -31.76 10.65
C ALA A 32 -13.63 -31.16 10.42
N LEU A 33 -13.74 -29.83 10.29
CA LEU A 33 -15.03 -29.18 10.02
C LEU A 33 -15.60 -29.53 8.64
N LYS A 34 -14.76 -29.69 7.61
CA LYS A 34 -15.23 -30.15 6.29
C LYS A 34 -15.87 -31.53 6.37
N ILE A 35 -15.30 -32.42 7.18
CA ILE A 35 -15.85 -33.77 7.41
C ILE A 35 -17.16 -33.68 8.20
N LEU A 36 -17.18 -32.91 9.28
CA LEU A 36 -18.30 -32.89 10.23
C LEU A 36 -19.51 -32.09 9.75
N LEU A 37 -19.30 -31.02 8.97
CA LEU A 37 -20.36 -30.13 8.51
C LEU A 37 -20.86 -30.48 7.10
N GLU A 38 -20.19 -31.39 6.40
CA GLU A 38 -20.49 -31.80 5.02
C GLU A 38 -20.72 -30.59 4.10
N GLY A 39 -19.98 -29.51 4.33
CA GLY A 39 -20.22 -28.20 3.73
C GLY A 39 -18.96 -27.35 3.63
N PRO A 40 -19.07 -26.17 3.01
CA PRO A 40 -17.92 -25.30 2.80
C PRO A 40 -17.43 -24.70 4.11
N VAL A 41 -16.13 -24.77 4.33
CA VAL A 41 -15.44 -24.14 5.47
C VAL A 41 -14.46 -23.12 4.91
N PHE A 42 -14.37 -21.96 5.53
CA PHE A 42 -13.36 -20.96 5.16
C PHE A 42 -12.09 -21.17 5.99
N HIS A 43 -10.92 -21.11 5.35
CA HIS A 43 -9.62 -21.09 6.02
C HIS A 43 -8.62 -20.26 5.22
N THR A 44 -7.87 -19.40 5.91
CA THR A 44 -6.94 -18.46 5.30
C THR A 44 -5.62 -19.13 4.90
N GLY A 45 -5.08 -18.79 3.73
CA GLY A 45 -3.87 -19.37 3.15
C GLY A 45 -4.13 -20.47 2.10
N THR A 46 -5.33 -20.47 1.52
CA THR A 46 -5.75 -21.39 0.46
C THR A 46 -5.72 -20.71 -0.91
N GLU A 47 -5.83 -21.50 -2.00
CA GLU A 47 -5.85 -20.96 -3.37
C GLU A 47 -7.05 -20.01 -3.61
N GLU A 48 -8.13 -20.15 -2.84
CA GLU A 48 -9.30 -19.27 -2.95
C GLU A 48 -8.99 -17.85 -2.45
N ASP A 49 -8.14 -17.69 -1.44
CA ASP A 49 -7.68 -16.37 -0.98
C ASP A 49 -6.85 -15.67 -2.06
N LYS A 50 -6.03 -16.44 -2.78
CA LYS A 50 -5.28 -15.93 -3.93
C LYS A 50 -6.23 -15.38 -4.99
N LYS A 51 -7.34 -16.06 -5.29
CA LYS A 51 -8.36 -15.57 -6.22
C LYS A 51 -9.02 -14.28 -5.73
N VAL A 52 -9.28 -14.15 -4.43
CA VAL A 52 -9.84 -12.91 -3.86
C VAL A 52 -8.85 -11.74 -4.03
N VAL A 53 -7.57 -11.95 -3.73
CA VAL A 53 -6.51 -10.95 -3.95
C VAL A 53 -6.44 -10.57 -5.43
N GLN A 54 -6.39 -11.56 -6.32
CA GLN A 54 -6.30 -11.33 -7.77
C GLN A 54 -7.52 -10.60 -8.33
N ARG A 55 -8.73 -10.94 -7.88
CA ARG A 55 -9.96 -10.25 -8.27
C ARG A 55 -9.94 -8.78 -7.84
N ASN A 56 -9.56 -8.52 -6.58
CA ASN A 56 -9.50 -7.16 -6.07
C ASN A 56 -8.43 -6.32 -6.79
N LEU A 57 -7.28 -6.93 -7.10
CA LEU A 57 -6.22 -6.28 -7.88
C LEU A 57 -6.72 -5.91 -9.29
N LYS A 58 -7.40 -6.82 -9.98
CA LYS A 58 -8.00 -6.52 -11.30
C LYS A 58 -9.03 -5.41 -11.24
N ASN A 59 -9.92 -5.44 -10.25
CA ASN A 59 -10.93 -4.39 -10.07
C ASN A 59 -10.30 -3.03 -9.79
N LEU A 60 -9.19 -2.99 -9.03
CA LEU A 60 -8.47 -1.75 -8.74
C LEU A 60 -7.78 -1.18 -10.00
N MET A 61 -7.30 -2.06 -10.87
CA MET A 61 -6.58 -1.70 -12.11
C MET A 61 -7.51 -1.48 -13.31
N ASP A 62 -8.81 -1.73 -13.18
CA ASP A 62 -9.76 -1.55 -14.27
C ASP A 62 -9.74 -0.12 -14.81
N GLY A 63 -9.70 0.02 -16.14
CA GLY A 63 -9.56 1.30 -16.82
C GLY A 63 -8.15 1.90 -16.90
N TYR A 64 -7.15 1.33 -16.22
CA TYR A 64 -5.75 1.79 -16.31
C TYR A 64 -4.94 0.99 -17.34
N ALA A 65 -4.11 1.69 -18.12
CA ALA A 65 -3.21 1.06 -19.10
C ALA A 65 -1.86 0.63 -18.51
N ALA A 66 -1.47 1.18 -17.37
CA ALA A 66 -0.21 0.92 -16.68
C ALA A 66 -0.31 1.34 -15.21
N CYS A 67 0.57 0.80 -14.36
CA CYS A 67 0.74 1.20 -12.97
C CYS A 67 2.22 1.52 -12.67
N THR A 68 2.45 2.44 -11.74
CA THR A 68 3.78 2.84 -11.26
C THR A 68 3.71 3.09 -9.75
N ASP A 69 4.88 3.12 -9.10
CA ASP A 69 5.04 3.48 -7.68
C ASP A 69 4.42 2.46 -6.68
N ALA A 70 4.60 2.74 -5.39
CA ALA A 70 3.98 2.00 -4.30
C ALA A 70 2.46 2.17 -4.28
N PRO A 71 1.69 1.12 -3.93
CA PRO A 71 2.16 -0.20 -3.52
C PRO A 71 2.38 -1.18 -4.70
N MET A 72 2.08 -0.78 -5.95
CA MET A 72 2.03 -1.70 -7.10
C MET A 72 3.40 -2.29 -7.46
N VAL A 73 4.48 -1.53 -7.23
CA VAL A 73 5.86 -2.02 -7.44
C VAL A 73 6.21 -3.24 -6.57
N SER A 74 5.49 -3.45 -5.46
CA SER A 74 5.66 -4.62 -4.59
C SER A 74 4.80 -5.82 -4.97
N LEU A 75 3.96 -5.69 -6.01
CA LEU A 75 2.98 -6.70 -6.45
C LEU A 75 3.23 -7.17 -7.90
N VAL A 76 4.48 -7.13 -8.36
CA VAL A 76 4.83 -7.40 -9.77
C VAL A 76 4.46 -8.83 -10.18
N GLU A 77 4.65 -9.81 -9.30
CA GLU A 77 4.30 -11.21 -9.57
C GLU A 77 2.79 -11.41 -9.71
N GLU A 78 2.02 -10.84 -8.78
CA GLU A 78 0.56 -10.89 -8.80
C GLU A 78 0.00 -10.17 -10.02
N LEU A 79 0.59 -9.02 -10.38
CA LEU A 79 0.24 -8.27 -11.59
C LEU A 79 0.55 -9.06 -12.86
N LEU A 80 1.69 -9.75 -12.93
CA LEU A 80 2.03 -10.59 -14.10
C LEU A 80 1.14 -11.83 -14.21
N GLU A 81 0.69 -12.40 -13.09
CA GLU A 81 -0.31 -13.46 -13.10
C GLU A 81 -1.66 -12.96 -13.64
N SER A 82 -2.08 -11.75 -13.25
CA SER A 82 -3.31 -11.13 -13.74
C SER A 82 -3.22 -10.63 -15.19
N TYR A 83 -2.04 -10.16 -15.60
CA TYR A 83 -1.76 -9.52 -16.89
C TYR A 83 -0.50 -10.11 -17.53
N PRO A 84 -0.55 -11.37 -18.02
CA PRO A 84 0.66 -12.08 -18.50
C PRO A 84 1.30 -11.47 -19.76
N LYS A 85 0.58 -10.59 -20.45
CA LYS A 85 1.08 -9.84 -21.62
C LYS A 85 1.70 -8.49 -21.24
N ALA A 86 1.56 -8.05 -19.99
CA ALA A 86 2.11 -6.79 -19.54
C ALA A 86 3.64 -6.83 -19.51
N ILE A 87 4.24 -5.68 -19.76
CA ILE A 87 5.68 -5.51 -19.79
C ILE A 87 6.10 -4.78 -18.53
N VAL A 88 6.96 -5.41 -17.73
CA VAL A 88 7.53 -4.80 -16.52
C VAL A 88 8.71 -3.93 -16.91
N ILE A 89 8.70 -2.66 -16.51
CA ILE A 89 9.77 -1.70 -16.78
C ILE A 89 10.24 -1.10 -15.46
N CYS A 90 11.54 -1.19 -15.21
CA CYS A 90 12.16 -0.67 -14.00
C CYS A 90 12.96 0.59 -14.35
N THR A 91 12.56 1.73 -13.79
CA THR A 91 13.31 2.98 -13.96
C THR A 91 14.52 2.99 -13.04
N THR A 92 15.69 3.34 -13.58
CA THR A 92 16.95 3.36 -12.83
C THR A 92 17.58 4.75 -12.77
N ARG A 93 18.43 4.96 -11.76
CA ARG A 93 19.27 6.14 -11.53
C ARG A 93 20.51 5.75 -10.70
N ASP A 94 21.40 6.70 -10.45
CA ASP A 94 22.49 6.53 -9.47
C ASP A 94 21.92 6.20 -8.07
N LYS A 95 22.48 5.17 -7.43
CA LYS A 95 21.92 4.62 -6.19
C LYS A 95 22.07 5.55 -4.99
N TYR A 96 23.17 6.28 -4.89
CA TYR A 96 23.39 7.23 -3.79
C TYR A 96 22.52 8.48 -3.97
N ALA A 97 22.29 8.91 -5.22
CA ALA A 97 21.31 9.94 -5.53
C ALA A 97 19.87 9.48 -5.24
N TRP A 98 19.55 8.19 -5.42
CA TRP A 98 18.27 7.61 -5.00
C TRP A 98 18.14 7.59 -3.48
N GLU A 99 19.16 7.11 -2.76
CA GLU A 99 19.20 7.05 -1.30
C GLU A 99 18.93 8.43 -0.68
N LYS A 100 19.67 9.45 -1.13
CA LYS A 100 19.46 10.83 -0.69
C LYS A 100 18.01 11.30 -0.91
N SER A 101 17.44 10.98 -2.07
CA SER A 101 16.05 11.31 -2.40
C SER A 101 15.04 10.61 -1.49
N MET A 102 15.29 9.33 -1.20
CA MET A 102 14.44 8.52 -0.32
C MET A 102 14.51 8.98 1.13
N VAL A 103 15.69 9.37 1.62
CA VAL A 103 15.85 9.95 2.97
C VAL A 103 15.07 11.25 3.09
N THR A 104 15.15 12.15 2.11
CA THR A 104 14.34 13.39 2.09
C THR A 104 12.84 13.07 2.14
N LEU A 105 12.37 12.14 1.30
CA LEU A 105 10.97 11.74 1.27
C LEU A 105 10.53 11.11 2.60
N ALA A 106 11.31 10.17 3.14
CA ALA A 106 11.01 9.48 4.39
C ALA A 106 10.89 10.47 5.55
N ASN A 107 11.85 11.38 5.69
CA ASN A 107 11.81 12.42 6.73
C ASN A 107 10.55 13.29 6.64
N ALA A 108 10.11 13.65 5.42
CA ALA A 108 8.89 14.42 5.22
C ALA A 108 7.61 13.59 5.43
N ALA A 109 7.66 12.27 5.28
CA ALA A 109 6.51 11.37 5.32
C ALA A 109 6.29 10.67 6.67
N THR A 110 7.31 10.59 7.54
CA THR A 110 7.25 9.83 8.80
C THR A 110 7.34 10.69 10.06
N MET A 111 7.20 12.02 9.96
CA MET A 111 7.19 12.87 11.15
C MET A 111 6.02 12.50 12.07
N ALA A 112 6.27 12.28 13.36
CA ALA A 112 5.23 11.90 14.32
C ALA A 112 4.04 12.88 14.34
N PHE A 113 4.32 14.16 14.09
CA PHE A 113 3.32 15.22 14.03
C PHE A 113 2.33 15.09 12.85
N LEU A 114 2.65 14.30 11.81
CA LEU A 114 1.73 14.03 10.71
C LEU A 114 0.48 13.29 11.15
N LYS A 115 0.60 12.37 12.14
CA LYS A 115 -0.56 11.66 12.70
C LYS A 115 -1.59 12.63 13.27
N PHE A 116 -1.13 13.70 13.92
CA PHE A 116 -2.00 14.75 14.46
C PHE A 116 -2.49 15.72 13.37
N SER A 117 -1.57 16.28 12.58
CA SER A 117 -1.91 17.33 11.62
C SER A 117 -2.77 16.82 10.46
N LEU A 118 -2.60 15.58 10.01
CA LEU A 118 -3.40 15.02 8.91
C LEU A 118 -4.73 14.41 9.36
N LEU A 119 -4.95 14.19 10.67
CA LEU A 119 -6.18 13.60 11.19
C LEU A 119 -7.48 14.28 10.68
N PRO A 120 -7.60 15.62 10.64
CA PRO A 120 -8.79 16.28 10.10
C PRO A 120 -8.83 16.33 8.57
N ILE A 121 -7.86 15.76 7.86
CA ILE A 121 -7.78 15.79 6.39
C ILE A 121 -8.19 14.45 5.80
N GLY A 122 -9.48 14.30 5.50
CA GLY A 122 -10.05 13.30 4.58
C GLY A 122 -9.29 11.97 4.52
N ASN A 123 -8.90 11.55 3.32
CA ASN A 123 -8.11 10.32 3.10
C ASN A 123 -6.65 10.44 3.60
N MET A 124 -6.11 11.67 3.69
CA MET A 124 -4.73 11.89 4.16
C MET A 124 -4.53 11.49 5.63
N ARG A 125 -5.60 11.37 6.43
CA ARG A 125 -5.51 10.83 7.79
C ARG A 125 -4.93 9.42 7.84
N HIS A 126 -5.06 8.65 6.76
CA HIS A 126 -4.55 7.28 6.65
C HIS A 126 -3.11 7.23 6.14
N PHE A 127 -2.59 8.32 5.59
CA PHE A 127 -1.25 8.37 4.99
C PHE A 127 -0.13 7.97 5.97
N PRO A 128 -0.08 8.47 7.23
CA PRO A 128 0.98 8.06 8.16
C PRO A 128 0.98 6.55 8.43
N TYR A 129 -0.20 5.93 8.48
CA TYR A 129 -0.32 4.49 8.67
C TYR A 129 0.06 3.71 7.42
N PHE A 130 -0.38 4.19 6.24
CA PHE A 130 0.05 3.63 4.96
C PHE A 130 1.58 3.65 4.80
N ALA A 131 2.22 4.78 5.10
CA ALA A 131 3.67 4.92 5.06
C ALA A 131 4.36 3.95 6.04
N GLU A 132 3.82 3.79 7.25
CA GLU A 132 4.33 2.83 8.23
C GLU A 132 4.24 1.38 7.71
N LEU A 133 3.09 1.01 7.13
CA LEU A 133 2.89 -0.32 6.54
C LEU A 133 3.83 -0.58 5.35
N MET A 134 4.03 0.41 4.47
CA MET A 134 4.96 0.28 3.34
C MET A 134 6.40 0.10 3.81
N ASN A 135 6.85 0.86 4.81
CA ASN A 135 8.18 0.67 5.39
C ASN A 135 8.35 -0.74 5.99
N ARG A 136 7.34 -1.27 6.68
CA ARG A 136 7.38 -2.64 7.21
C ARG A 136 7.42 -3.68 6.08
N GLN A 137 6.61 -3.51 5.05
CA GLN A 137 6.57 -4.40 3.89
C GLN A 137 7.91 -4.42 3.16
N TRP A 138 8.50 -3.25 2.93
CA TRP A 138 9.83 -3.14 2.32
C TRP A 138 10.94 -3.67 3.25
N GLY A 139 10.79 -3.54 4.57
CA GLY A 139 11.64 -4.22 5.55
C GLY A 139 11.63 -5.73 5.39
N TYR A 140 10.45 -6.32 5.19
CA TYR A 140 10.32 -7.75 4.91
C TYR A 140 10.93 -8.14 3.55
N MET A 141 10.66 -7.35 2.50
CA MET A 141 11.12 -7.67 1.13
C MET A 141 12.63 -7.53 0.95
N TYR A 142 13.24 -6.51 1.55
CA TYR A 142 14.64 -6.16 1.29
C TYR A 142 15.57 -6.42 2.48
N GLY A 143 15.05 -6.73 3.66
CA GLY A 143 15.81 -7.01 4.89
C GLY A 143 16.53 -5.80 5.53
N GLN A 144 16.99 -4.83 4.72
CA GLN A 144 17.76 -3.66 5.14
C GLN A 144 16.99 -2.33 5.00
N TRP A 145 15.65 -2.39 4.96
CA TRP A 145 14.82 -1.19 4.90
C TRP A 145 14.57 -0.61 6.29
N THR A 146 15.54 0.14 6.80
CA THR A 146 15.45 0.89 8.07
C THR A 146 15.54 2.39 7.81
N LEU A 147 15.19 3.21 8.81
CA LEU A 147 15.38 4.66 8.74
C LEU A 147 16.68 5.03 9.51
N PRO A 148 17.60 5.81 8.91
CA PRO A 148 17.57 6.32 7.53
C PRO A 148 17.77 5.21 6.48
N ILE A 149 17.11 5.36 5.34
CA ILE A 149 17.17 4.39 4.22
C ILE A 149 18.58 4.40 3.64
N GLN A 150 19.18 3.22 3.49
CA GLN A 150 20.49 3.03 2.86
C GLN A 150 20.35 2.68 1.37
N ALA A 151 21.45 2.65 0.62
CA ALA A 151 21.44 2.40 -0.82
C ALA A 151 21.23 0.92 -1.19
N GLU A 152 21.52 -0.03 -0.31
CA GLU A 152 21.52 -1.48 -0.59
C GLU A 152 20.16 -2.03 -1.05
N PRO A 153 19.00 -1.65 -0.46
CA PRO A 153 17.69 -2.07 -0.96
C PRO A 153 17.43 -1.73 -2.43
N TYR A 154 18.07 -0.67 -2.95
CA TYR A 154 17.97 -0.33 -4.37
C TYR A 154 18.59 -1.41 -5.25
N ASP A 155 19.82 -1.84 -4.93
CA ASP A 155 20.52 -2.86 -5.70
C ASP A 155 19.75 -4.19 -5.67
N ILE A 156 19.18 -4.57 -4.52
CA ILE A 156 18.30 -5.75 -4.37
C ILE A 156 17.08 -5.63 -5.30
N HIS A 157 16.41 -4.47 -5.30
CA HIS A 157 15.22 -4.27 -6.11
C HIS A 157 15.50 -4.27 -7.62
N ILE A 158 16.59 -3.61 -8.04
CA ILE A 158 16.99 -3.59 -9.45
C ILE A 158 17.41 -4.99 -9.90
N GLU A 159 18.11 -5.75 -9.06
CA GLU A 159 18.45 -7.14 -9.35
C GLU A 159 17.21 -8.02 -9.54
N TYR A 160 16.22 -7.88 -8.65
CA TYR A 160 14.94 -8.59 -8.76
C TYR A 160 14.20 -8.29 -10.08
N LEU A 161 14.26 -7.05 -10.58
CA LEU A 161 13.50 -6.62 -11.76
C LEU A 161 14.26 -6.59 -13.09
N LYS A 162 15.58 -6.86 -13.13
CA LYS A 162 16.52 -6.75 -14.29
C LYS A 162 15.86 -6.66 -15.68
N ARG A 163 15.61 -5.45 -16.23
CA ARG A 163 15.16 -5.23 -17.63
C ARG A 163 15.58 -3.86 -18.20
N GLY A 164 15.42 -3.70 -19.53
CA GLY A 164 16.03 -2.64 -20.37
C GLY A 164 15.22 -1.34 -20.60
N PRO A 165 15.52 -0.55 -21.66
CA PRO A 165 14.97 0.80 -21.86
C PRO A 165 13.47 0.87 -22.22
N LEU A 166 12.74 1.81 -21.59
CA LEU A 166 11.28 2.01 -21.66
C LEU A 166 10.67 1.92 -23.08
N CYS A 167 11.09 2.79 -24.02
CA CYS A 167 10.48 2.83 -25.35
C CYS A 167 10.76 1.57 -26.19
N LYS A 168 11.97 1.02 -26.07
CA LYS A 168 12.36 -0.25 -26.71
C LYS A 168 11.51 -1.40 -26.20
N MET A 169 11.22 -1.41 -24.89
CA MET A 169 10.37 -2.42 -24.27
C MET A 169 8.91 -2.29 -24.68
N LEU A 170 8.39 -1.06 -24.85
CA LEU A 170 7.01 -0.82 -25.28
C LEU A 170 6.79 -0.97 -26.80
N GLY A 171 7.85 -1.18 -27.59
CA GLY A 171 7.77 -1.15 -29.05
C GLY A 171 7.31 0.20 -29.60
N LYS A 172 7.58 1.29 -28.89
CA LYS A 172 7.17 2.66 -29.25
C LYS A 172 8.37 3.49 -29.68
N LEU A 173 8.12 4.43 -30.58
CA LEU A 173 9.11 5.45 -30.95
C LEU A 173 9.25 6.45 -29.81
N VAL A 174 10.49 6.88 -29.57
CA VAL A 174 10.77 7.98 -28.64
C VAL A 174 10.22 9.28 -29.25
N PRO A 175 9.36 10.04 -28.55
CA PRO A 175 8.92 11.35 -29.01
C PRO A 175 10.11 12.29 -29.21
N LYS A 176 10.22 12.92 -30.38
CA LYS A 176 11.38 13.77 -30.73
C LYS A 176 11.33 15.16 -30.09
N ASP A 177 10.13 15.71 -29.93
CA ASP A 177 9.92 17.12 -29.56
C ASP A 177 9.40 17.31 -28.13
N ILE A 178 9.35 16.24 -27.34
CA ILE A 178 8.83 16.26 -25.96
C ILE A 178 9.95 15.80 -25.01
N PRO A 179 10.46 16.67 -24.13
CA PRO A 179 11.47 16.26 -23.15
C PRO A 179 10.85 15.28 -22.14
N PHE A 180 11.69 14.43 -21.56
CA PHE A 180 11.22 13.52 -20.50
C PHE A 180 10.70 14.33 -19.29
N PRO A 181 9.49 14.08 -18.79
CA PRO A 181 8.91 14.84 -17.69
C PRO A 181 9.74 14.78 -16.40
N ARG A 182 9.88 15.92 -15.70
CA ARG A 182 10.55 16.03 -14.39
C ARG A 182 9.70 16.88 -13.44
N ILE A 183 8.89 16.23 -12.60
CA ILE A 183 7.79 16.89 -11.86
C ILE A 183 7.71 16.56 -10.36
N ASN A 184 8.65 15.76 -9.82
CA ASN A 184 8.63 15.30 -8.43
C ASN A 184 10.02 15.36 -7.78
N ASP A 185 10.54 16.58 -7.62
CA ASP A 185 11.82 16.82 -6.92
C ASP A 185 11.63 17.02 -5.40
N GLY A 186 12.73 17.11 -4.66
CA GLY A 186 12.71 17.25 -3.21
C GLY A 186 11.97 18.51 -2.73
N GLU A 187 12.12 19.64 -3.44
CA GLU A 187 11.42 20.88 -3.12
C GLU A 187 9.90 20.74 -3.28
N ALA A 188 9.44 20.04 -4.31
CA ALA A 188 8.02 19.75 -4.50
C ALA A 188 7.46 18.88 -3.37
N VAL A 189 8.22 17.89 -2.90
CA VAL A 189 7.84 17.03 -1.76
C VAL A 189 7.71 17.86 -0.48
N GLU A 190 8.73 18.67 -0.16
CA GLU A 190 8.74 19.51 1.05
C GLU A 190 7.60 20.54 1.04
N ARG A 191 7.37 21.19 -0.11
CA ARG A 191 6.27 22.14 -0.29
C ARG A 191 4.92 21.46 -0.03
N THR A 192 4.69 20.30 -0.62
CA THR A 192 3.45 19.53 -0.46
C THR A 192 3.23 19.13 1.00
N ALA A 193 4.28 18.64 1.67
CA ALA A 193 4.22 18.28 3.09
C ALA A 193 3.81 19.49 3.95
N LYS A 194 4.44 20.65 3.74
CA LYS A 194 4.12 21.90 4.46
C LYS A 194 2.67 22.33 4.22
N GLU A 195 2.19 22.28 2.98
CA GLU A 195 0.81 22.65 2.64
C GLU A 195 -0.21 21.76 3.35
N MET A 196 0.02 20.44 3.39
CA MET A 196 -0.86 19.48 4.06
C MET A 196 -0.88 19.70 5.58
N VAL A 197 0.28 19.91 6.20
CA VAL A 197 0.37 20.24 7.63
C VAL A 197 -0.40 21.52 7.94
N MET A 198 -0.17 22.59 7.18
CA MET A 198 -0.84 23.88 7.40
C MET A 198 -2.36 23.79 7.21
N LYS A 199 -2.82 23.04 6.21
CA LYS A 199 -4.24 22.78 6.00
C LYS A 199 -4.85 22.04 7.20
N GLY A 200 -4.10 21.13 7.81
CA GLY A 200 -4.49 20.36 8.97
C GLY A 200 -4.65 21.23 10.21
N LEU A 201 -3.64 22.06 10.48
CA LEU A 201 -3.65 23.01 11.58
C LEU A 201 -4.77 24.04 11.46
N LYS A 202 -5.06 24.53 10.25
CA LYS A 202 -6.21 25.42 10.01
C LYS A 202 -7.54 24.74 10.36
N ARG A 203 -7.71 23.45 10.02
CA ARG A 203 -8.91 22.69 10.37
C ARG A 203 -9.03 22.47 11.88
N TRP A 204 -7.93 22.16 12.55
CA TRP A 204 -7.90 22.09 14.02
C TRP A 204 -8.29 23.40 14.67
N ALA A 205 -7.69 24.52 14.24
CA ALA A 205 -8.02 25.84 14.75
C ALA A 205 -9.52 26.15 14.60
N LEU A 206 -10.09 25.86 13.43
CA LEU A 206 -11.53 26.06 13.20
C LEU A 206 -12.38 25.19 14.16
N MET A 207 -12.06 23.90 14.31
CA MET A 207 -12.80 23.02 15.22
C MET A 207 -12.73 23.51 16.68
N PHE A 208 -11.55 23.87 17.16
CA PHE A 208 -11.39 24.39 18.53
C PHE A 208 -12.09 25.73 18.73
N LEU A 209 -12.07 26.63 17.74
CA LEU A 209 -12.82 27.90 17.79
C LEU A 209 -14.32 27.64 17.86
N THR A 210 -14.86 26.74 17.04
CA THR A 210 -16.29 26.40 17.05
C THR A 210 -16.72 25.76 18.36
N LEU A 211 -15.92 24.83 18.90
CA LEU A 211 -16.19 24.19 20.18
C LEU A 211 -16.10 25.19 21.34
N GLY A 212 -15.09 26.05 21.33
CA GLY A 212 -14.92 27.10 22.33
C GLY A 212 -16.08 28.09 22.34
N LEU A 213 -16.53 28.54 21.17
CA LEU A 213 -17.71 29.40 21.04
C LEU A 213 -18.97 28.70 21.55
N ALA A 214 -19.18 27.43 21.22
CA ALA A 214 -20.32 26.66 21.71
C ALA A 214 -20.33 26.55 23.25
N VAL A 215 -19.19 26.21 23.85
CA VAL A 215 -19.04 26.12 25.32
C VAL A 215 -19.28 27.49 25.97
N PHE A 216 -18.74 28.57 25.40
CA PHE A 216 -18.96 29.92 25.89
C PHE A 216 -20.43 30.32 25.86
N LEU A 217 -21.13 30.03 24.75
CA LEU A 217 -22.55 30.32 24.62
C LEU A 217 -23.38 29.51 25.62
N VAL A 218 -23.13 28.20 25.78
CA VAL A 218 -23.84 27.35 26.75
C VAL A 218 -23.65 27.85 28.18
N ARG A 219 -22.43 28.23 28.57
CA ARG A 219 -22.14 28.80 29.89
C ARG A 219 -22.85 30.12 30.18
N LYS A 220 -23.32 30.84 29.16
CA LYS A 220 -24.10 32.07 29.35
C LYS A 220 -25.55 31.79 29.76
N TYR A 221 -26.05 30.58 29.52
CA TYR A 221 -27.45 30.18 29.76
C TYR A 221 -27.61 29.12 30.87
N ILE A 222 -26.52 28.77 31.57
CA ILE A 222 -26.51 27.95 32.80
C ILE A 222 -26.03 28.85 33.94
#